data_AF-A0A843FYR8-F1
#
_entry.id   AF-A0A843FYR8-F1
#
_cell.length_a   1.000
_cell.length_b   1.000
_cell.length_c   1.000
_cell.angle_alpha   90.00
_cell.angle_beta   90.00
_cell.angle_gamma   90.00
#
_symmetry.space_group_name_H-M   'P 1'
#
loop_
_entity.id
_entity.type
_entity.pdbx_description
1 polymer ?
#
loop_
_entity_poly.entity_id
_entity_poly.type
_entity_poly.pdbx_seq_one_letter_code
_entity_poly.pdbx_strand_id
1 'polypeptide(L)'
;MSEECVKESGNAGYDIYEITYDERVIKFLDGLDRGEKKYIKIIYEKIEFCLRHHPKKPSAKCRLSMFKGSKQKYPPYHLHVGELFVIFYNVVDDVQTPYVYISNIMRFGVAHDRYSKIL
;
A
#
# COMPACT_ATOMS: atom_id res chain seq x y z
N MET A 1 -35.14 -23.80 -10.51
CA MET A 1 -34.54 -22.85 -11.48
C MET A 1 -33.48 -22.09 -10.74
N SER A 2 -32.24 -22.39 -11.09
CA SER A 2 -31.02 -21.89 -10.47
C SER A 2 -30.59 -20.57 -11.10
N GLU A 3 -29.84 -19.79 -10.31
CA GLU A 3 -28.91 -18.73 -10.74
C GLU A 3 -29.59 -17.45 -11.28
N GLU A 4 -29.17 -16.23 -10.95
CA GLU A 4 -27.81 -15.73 -10.74
C GLU A 4 -27.72 -14.73 -9.57
N CYS A 5 -26.72 -14.95 -8.70
CA CYS A 5 -26.17 -13.92 -7.84
C CYS A 5 -25.41 -12.90 -8.72
N VAL A 6 -26.00 -11.73 -8.96
CA VAL A 6 -25.24 -10.58 -9.42
C VAL A 6 -24.35 -10.14 -8.25
N LYS A 7 -23.08 -10.52 -8.29
CA LYS A 7 -22.04 -9.95 -7.43
C LYS A 7 -21.84 -8.50 -7.86
N GLU A 8 -22.56 -7.59 -7.21
CA GLU A 8 -22.11 -6.21 -7.12
C GLU A 8 -20.77 -6.23 -6.37
N SER A 9 -19.67 -6.18 -7.11
CA SER A 9 -18.40 -5.70 -6.57
C SER A 9 -18.58 -4.21 -6.25
N GLY A 10 -19.27 -3.94 -5.15
CA GLY A 10 -19.40 -2.64 -4.53
C GLY A 10 -18.01 -2.17 -4.15
N ASN A 11 -17.44 -1.31 -4.99
CA ASN A 11 -16.42 -0.38 -4.56
C ASN A 11 -17.11 0.53 -3.54
N ALA A 12 -17.04 0.19 -2.25
CA ALA A 12 -17.62 1.01 -1.20
C ALA A 12 -17.04 2.42 -1.38
N GLY A 13 -17.93 3.36 -1.71
CA GLY A 13 -17.63 4.73 -2.11
C GLY A 13 -17.14 5.55 -0.93
N TYR A 14 -15.95 5.23 -0.43
CA TYR A 14 -15.26 6.03 0.56
C TYR A 14 -14.38 7.05 -0.16
N ASP A 15 -14.62 8.33 0.12
CA ASP A 15 -13.85 9.42 -0.48
C ASP A 15 -12.42 9.49 0.10
N ILE A 16 -12.21 8.99 1.33
CA ILE A 16 -10.96 9.13 2.09
C ILE A 16 -10.73 7.88 2.97
N TYR A 17 -9.51 7.36 2.94
CA TYR A 17 -8.98 6.35 3.85
C TYR A 17 -8.04 7.00 4.87
N GLU A 18 -8.18 6.62 6.14
CA GLU A 18 -7.17 6.96 7.15
C GLU A 18 -5.87 6.19 6.88
N ILE A 19 -4.72 6.78 7.22
CA ILE A 19 -3.42 6.12 7.09
C ILE A 19 -2.90 5.80 8.48
N THR A 20 -2.62 4.52 8.72
CA THR A 20 -2.01 4.04 9.96
C THR A 20 -0.68 3.36 9.67
N TYR A 21 0.27 3.46 10.60
CA TYR A 21 1.64 2.99 10.42
C TYR A 21 1.98 1.94 11.47
N ASP A 22 2.63 0.86 11.05
CA ASP A 22 3.33 -0.04 11.97
C ASP A 22 4.54 0.71 12.60
N GLU A 23 4.83 0.42 13.86
CA GLU A 23 5.96 1.03 14.59
C GLU A 23 7.31 0.81 13.86
N ARG A 24 7.46 -0.33 13.16
CA ARG A 24 8.66 -0.64 12.36
C ARG A 24 8.83 0.32 11.19
N VAL A 25 7.75 0.83 10.63
CA VAL A 25 7.80 1.84 9.56
C VAL A 25 8.34 3.15 10.09
N ILE A 26 7.86 3.56 11.27
CA ILE A 26 8.32 4.79 11.94
C ILE A 26 9.83 4.67 12.22
N LYS A 27 10.25 3.56 12.85
CA LYS A 27 11.67 3.29 13.13
C LYS A 27 12.53 3.23 11.87
N PHE A 28 12.02 2.66 10.78
CA PHE A 28 12.73 2.62 9.51
C PHE A 28 12.95 4.03 8.95
N LEU A 29 11.91 4.86 8.93
CA LEU A 29 12.01 6.23 8.41
C LEU A 29 12.94 7.11 9.26
N ASP A 30 12.90 6.95 10.59
CA ASP A 30 13.80 7.64 11.52
C ASP A 30 15.25 7.21 11.35
N GLY A 31 15.46 5.92 11.01
CA GLY A 31 16.77 5.31 10.79
C GLY A 31 17.37 5.54 9.40
N LEU A 32 16.72 6.31 8.51
CA LEU A 32 17.28 6.63 7.20
C LEU A 32 18.51 7.54 7.33
N ASP A 33 19.53 7.26 6.52
CA ASP A 33 20.78 8.02 6.52
C ASP A 33 20.55 9.48 6.10
N ARG A 34 21.49 10.38 6.43
CA ARG A 34 21.37 11.82 6.13
C ARG A 34 21.10 12.10 4.65
N GLY A 35 21.69 11.31 3.75
CA GLY A 35 21.48 11.42 2.30
C GLY A 35 20.10 10.95 1.83
N GLU A 36 19.41 10.13 2.63
CA GLU A 36 18.11 9.54 2.32
C GLU A 36 16.94 10.29 2.95
N LYS A 37 17.16 11.15 3.97
CA LYS A 37 16.10 11.92 4.63
C LYS A 37 15.24 12.75 3.68
N LYS A 38 15.80 13.19 2.54
CA LYS A 38 15.05 13.87 1.47
C LYS A 38 13.90 13.03 0.90
N TYR A 39 13.99 11.70 0.97
CA TYR A 39 12.96 10.79 0.49
C TYR A 39 11.81 10.59 1.47
N ILE A 40 11.98 10.92 2.75
CA ILE A 40 10.89 10.81 3.75
C ILE A 40 9.67 11.63 3.29
N LYS A 41 9.92 12.88 2.87
CA LYS A 41 8.85 13.74 2.33
C LYS A 41 8.18 13.10 1.10
N ILE A 42 8.96 12.55 0.18
CA ILE A 42 8.46 11.91 -1.05
C ILE A 42 7.63 10.67 -0.73
N ILE A 43 8.05 9.87 0.25
CA ILE A 43 7.33 8.69 0.74
C ILE A 43 5.96 9.13 1.27
N TYR A 44 5.91 10.12 2.18
CA TYR A 44 4.64 10.61 2.72
C TYR A 44 3.74 11.20 1.64
N GLU A 45 4.28 12.01 0.72
CA GLU A 45 3.52 12.56 -0.41
C GLU A 45 2.94 11.46 -1.29
N LYS A 46 3.66 10.35 -1.50
CA LYS A 46 3.12 9.20 -2.25
C LYS A 46 2.07 8.41 -1.49
N ILE A 47 2.24 8.22 -0.19
CA ILE A 47 1.22 7.59 0.65
C ILE A 47 -0.07 8.41 0.59
N GLU A 48 0.03 9.72 0.82
CA GLU A 48 -1.12 10.62 0.78
C GLU A 48 -1.79 10.63 -0.59
N PHE A 49 -1.02 10.85 -1.67
CA PHE A 49 -1.58 10.95 -3.01
C PHE A 49 -2.20 9.64 -3.51
N CYS A 50 -1.53 8.50 -3.28
CA CYS A 50 -1.94 7.23 -3.84
C CYS A 50 -2.92 6.46 -2.94
N LEU A 51 -2.69 6.45 -1.64
CA LEU A 51 -3.36 5.53 -0.72
C LEU A 51 -4.55 6.15 -0.02
N ARG A 52 -4.58 7.47 0.18
CA ARG A 52 -5.71 8.13 0.84
C ARG A 52 -7.01 8.07 0.03
N HIS A 53 -6.94 8.10 -1.29
CA HIS A 53 -8.14 8.12 -2.14
C HIS A 53 -8.29 6.86 -2.99
N HIS A 54 -7.19 6.23 -3.38
CA HIS A 54 -7.19 5.18 -4.40
C HIS A 54 -6.31 3.97 -4.02
N PRO A 55 -6.42 3.42 -2.79
CA PRO A 55 -5.45 2.45 -2.28
C PRO A 55 -5.46 1.11 -3.03
N LYS A 56 -6.51 0.81 -3.81
CA LYS A 56 -6.62 -0.42 -4.61
C LYS A 56 -6.48 -0.18 -6.12
N LYS A 57 -6.38 1.07 -6.59
CA LYS A 57 -6.47 1.40 -8.01
C LYS A 57 -5.10 1.77 -8.58
N PRO A 58 -4.50 0.92 -9.43
CA PRO A 58 -3.24 1.24 -10.07
C PRO A 58 -3.40 2.46 -11.00
N SER A 59 -2.37 3.30 -11.03
CA SER A 59 -2.28 4.41 -12.00
C SER A 59 -0.83 4.62 -12.42
N ALA A 60 -0.59 5.33 -13.52
CA ALA A 60 0.77 5.66 -13.96
C ALA A 60 1.57 6.41 -12.88
N LYS A 61 0.90 7.18 -12.00
CA LYS A 61 1.50 7.92 -10.89
C LYS A 61 1.63 7.11 -9.59
N CYS A 62 0.92 5.98 -9.51
CA CYS A 62 0.83 5.10 -8.34
C CYS A 62 1.02 3.67 -8.84
N ARG A 63 2.30 3.30 -9.01
CA ARG A 63 2.74 1.95 -9.37
C ARG A 63 2.51 1.00 -8.20
N LEU A 64 1.24 0.72 -7.93
CA LEU A 64 0.80 -0.20 -6.90
C LEU A 64 0.30 -1.49 -7.53
N SER A 65 0.52 -2.61 -6.84
CA SER A 65 0.03 -3.92 -7.22
C SER A 65 -0.28 -4.76 -6.00
N MET A 66 -1.28 -5.62 -6.12
CA MET A 66 -1.60 -6.60 -5.08
C MET A 66 -0.63 -7.79 -5.17
N PHE A 67 -0.25 -8.37 -4.04
CA PHE A 67 0.46 -9.64 -4.03
C PHE A 67 -0.44 -10.75 -4.56
N LYS A 68 -0.06 -11.32 -5.71
CA LYS A 68 -0.78 -12.42 -6.34
C LYS A 68 -0.78 -13.66 -5.43
N GLY A 69 -1.94 -14.29 -5.30
CA GLY A 69 -2.10 -15.57 -4.60
C GLY A 69 -2.36 -15.49 -3.09
N SER A 70 -2.50 -14.28 -2.52
CA SER A 70 -2.95 -14.16 -1.12
C SER A 70 -4.44 -14.54 -1.01
N LYS A 71 -4.76 -15.42 -0.06
CA LYS A 71 -6.15 -15.77 0.33
C LYS A 71 -6.61 -15.02 1.59
N GLN A 72 -5.83 -14.06 2.06
CA GLN A 72 -6.17 -13.30 3.25
C GLN A 72 -7.35 -12.38 2.97
N LYS A 73 -8.16 -12.12 4.01
CA LYS A 73 -9.28 -11.18 3.94
C LYS A 73 -8.84 -9.79 3.48
N TYR A 74 -7.68 -9.32 3.96
CA TYR A 74 -7.03 -8.09 3.50
C TYR A 74 -5.71 -8.47 2.82
N PRO A 75 -5.68 -8.70 1.50
CA PRO A 75 -4.46 -9.09 0.81
C PRO A 75 -3.43 -7.95 0.87
N PRO A 76 -2.13 -8.28 0.96
CA PRO A 76 -1.10 -7.26 0.95
C PRO A 76 -0.95 -6.66 -0.46
N TYR A 77 -0.69 -5.37 -0.48
CA TYR A 77 -0.33 -4.58 -1.65
C TYR A 77 1.08 -4.03 -1.49
N HIS A 78 1.69 -3.67 -2.60
CA HIS A 78 2.92 -2.89 -2.61
C HIS A 78 2.78 -1.67 -3.52
N LEU A 79 3.45 -0.58 -3.17
CA LEU A 79 3.54 0.68 -3.93
C LEU A 79 5.01 1.06 -4.08
N HIS A 80 5.45 1.27 -5.33
CA HIS A 80 6.80 1.76 -5.60
C HIS A 80 6.89 3.28 -5.41
N VAL A 81 7.93 3.71 -4.70
CA VAL A 81 8.32 5.12 -4.56
C VAL A 81 9.63 5.33 -5.30
N GLY A 82 9.49 5.65 -6.59
CA GLY A 82 10.63 5.69 -7.51
C GLY A 82 11.27 4.30 -7.63
N GLU A 83 12.61 4.28 -7.71
CA GLU A 83 13.42 3.05 -7.79
C GLU A 83 14.07 2.70 -6.44
N LEU A 84 13.76 3.44 -5.38
CA LEU A 84 14.50 3.37 -4.12
C LEU A 84 13.74 2.67 -3.02
N PHE A 85 12.42 2.85 -2.94
CA PHE A 85 11.63 2.29 -1.84
C PHE A 85 10.37 1.61 -2.35
N VAL A 86 9.94 0.61 -1.59
CA VAL A 86 8.67 -0.10 -1.77
C VAL A 86 7.92 -0.05 -0.45
N ILE A 87 6.66 0.40 -0.52
CA ILE A 87 5.74 0.48 0.60
C ILE A 87 4.83 -0.73 0.56
N PHE A 88 4.70 -1.43 1.68
CA PHE A 88 3.82 -2.59 1.85
C PHE A 88 2.64 -2.23 2.73
N TYR A 89 1.44 -2.50 2.24
CA TYR A 89 0.23 -2.09 2.95
C TYR A 89 -0.93 -3.06 2.77
N ASN A 90 -1.90 -2.96 3.68
CA ASN A 90 -3.19 -3.64 3.60
C ASN A 90 -4.29 -2.59 3.61
N VAL A 91 -5.41 -2.88 2.94
CA VAL A 91 -6.58 -1.99 2.93
C VAL A 91 -7.69 -2.66 3.72
N VAL A 92 -8.20 -1.97 4.74
CA VAL A 92 -9.29 -2.43 5.59
C VAL A 92 -10.48 -1.52 5.35
N ASP A 93 -11.50 -2.05 4.66
CA ASP A 93 -12.65 -1.30 4.14
C ASP A 93 -14.00 -1.74 4.69
N ASP A 94 -14.03 -2.71 5.60
CA ASP A 94 -15.24 -3.27 6.22
C ASP A 94 -15.46 -2.75 7.66
N VAL A 95 -14.96 -1.56 7.94
CA VAL A 95 -15.06 -0.87 9.23
C VAL A 95 -15.68 0.52 9.02
N GLN A 96 -16.15 1.13 10.11
CA GLN A 96 -16.80 2.46 10.06
C GLN A 96 -15.88 3.54 9.45
N THR A 97 -14.59 3.47 9.76
CA THR A 97 -13.57 4.36 9.20
C THR A 97 -12.54 3.52 8.44
N PRO A 98 -12.63 3.44 7.11
CA PRO A 98 -11.71 2.62 6.34
C PRO A 98 -10.30 3.16 6.45
N TYR A 99 -9.33 2.26 6.52
CA TYR A 99 -7.93 2.65 6.69
C TYR A 99 -6.98 1.81 5.84
N VAL A 100 -5.84 2.42 5.55
CA VAL A 100 -4.69 1.79 4.94
C VAL A 100 -3.65 1.60 6.03
N TYR A 101 -3.33 0.34 6.29
CA TYR A 101 -2.30 -0.03 7.24
C TYR A 101 -0.96 -0.20 6.52
N ILE A 102 -0.03 0.71 6.76
CA ILE A 102 1.33 0.64 6.24
C ILE A 102 2.13 -0.32 7.12
N SER A 103 2.22 -1.56 6.66
CA SER A 103 2.87 -2.67 7.38
C SER A 103 4.39 -2.63 7.32
N ASN A 104 4.97 -2.09 6.24
CA ASN A 104 6.42 -2.04 6.06
C ASN A 104 6.84 -1.05 4.97
N ILE A 105 8.06 -0.54 5.06
CA ILE A 105 8.75 0.20 3.99
C ILE A 105 10.15 -0.38 3.88
N MET A 106 10.56 -0.74 2.66
CA MET A 106 11.88 -1.31 2.39
C MET A 106 12.56 -0.60 1.24
N ARG A 107 13.89 -0.65 1.22
CA ARG A 107 14.66 -0.32 0.01
C ARG A 107 14.33 -1.32 -1.10
N PHE A 108 14.31 -0.85 -2.35
CA PHE A 108 13.90 -1.65 -3.52
C PHE A 108 14.68 -2.96 -3.65
N GLY A 109 16.02 -2.92 -3.52
CA GLY A 109 16.85 -4.13 -3.58
C GLY A 109 16.45 -5.17 -2.53
N VAL A 110 16.24 -4.73 -1.29
CA VAL A 110 15.80 -5.62 -0.19
C VAL A 110 14.41 -6.20 -0.45
N ALA A 111 13.49 -5.40 -0.98
CA ALA A 111 12.15 -5.84 -1.34
C ALA A 111 12.18 -6.89 -2.47
N HIS A 112 12.98 -6.65 -3.51
CA HIS A 112 13.15 -7.54 -4.63
C HIS A 112 13.75 -8.89 -4.20
N ASP A 113 14.80 -8.88 -3.38
CA ASP A 113 15.44 -10.09 -2.86
C ASP A 113 14.48 -10.91 -1.99
N ARG A 114 13.71 -10.23 -1.13
CA ARG A 114 12.80 -10.91 -0.19
C ARG A 114 11.59 -11.53 -0.88
N TYR A 115 11.04 -10.85 -1.88
CA TYR A 115 9.73 -11.22 -2.42
C TYR A 115 9.77 -11.72 -3.88
N SER A 116 10.92 -11.64 -4.56
CA SER A 116 11.23 -12.15 -5.92
C SER A 116 10.24 -11.78 -7.04
N LYS A 117 9.16 -11.05 -6.74
CA LYS A 117 7.98 -10.79 -7.59
C LYS A 117 7.52 -9.34 -7.49
N ILE A 118 8.34 -8.48 -6.91
CA ILE A 118 8.10 -7.03 -6.86
C ILE A 118 8.92 -6.44 -7.99
N LEU A 119 8.29 -6.34 -9.16
CA LEU A 119 8.82 -5.75 -10.39
C LEU A 119 7.93 -4.58 -10.79
#